data_AF-A0A939ZQS7-F1
#
_entry.id   AF-A0A939ZQS7-F1
#
_cell.length_a   1.000
_cell.length_b   1.000
_cell.length_c   1.000
_cell.angle_alpha   90.00
_cell.angle_beta   90.00
_cell.angle_gamma   90.00
#
_symmetry.space_group_name_H-M   'P 1'
#
loop_
_entity.id
_entity.type
_entity.pdbx_description
1 polymer ?
#
loop_
_entity_poly.entity_id
_entity_poly.type
_entity_poly.pdbx_seq_one_letter_code
_entity_poly.pdbx_strand_id
1 'polypeptide(L)'
;MKLDPIFTVKNNQLYKIDDNSQVDPSTLKQLQINWSTVELADEQYNEEYLAGLRDQLKAMEDAGEFAVLVPVVDKPLETAEQTELFINAFNHTARRVKDCASVAGFELPEALISKGFEAGTPAADFMETLAIKHAQYVYFVKAAQAPKNIATY
;
A
#
# COMPACT_ATOMS: atom_id res chain seq x y z
N MET A 1 11.59 11.44 9.42
CA MET A 1 11.50 12.32 8.23
C MET A 1 10.25 11.92 7.47
N LYS A 2 9.43 12.87 7.02
CA LYS A 2 8.26 12.60 6.15
C LYS A 2 8.78 12.69 4.71
N LEU A 3 8.55 11.68 3.90
CA LEU A 3 8.91 11.73 2.48
C LEU A 3 7.91 12.60 1.73
N ASP A 4 8.41 13.36 0.77
CA ASP A 4 7.56 14.06 -0.18
C ASP A 4 6.92 13.05 -1.15
N PRO A 5 5.66 13.25 -1.56
CA PRO A 5 5.04 12.42 -2.57
C PRO A 5 5.86 12.45 -3.88
N ILE A 6 6.12 11.27 -4.45
CA ILE A 6 6.83 11.12 -5.74
C ILE A 6 5.84 10.96 -6.87
N PHE A 7 4.71 10.31 -6.61
CA PHE A 7 3.67 10.02 -7.58
C PHE A 7 2.36 10.69 -7.24
N THR A 8 1.56 10.96 -8.27
CA THR A 8 0.19 11.44 -8.15
C THR A 8 -0.70 10.73 -9.16
N VAL A 9 -2.01 10.69 -8.88
CA VAL A 9 -2.99 10.07 -9.78
C VAL A 9 -3.89 11.17 -10.36
N LYS A 10 -4.00 11.19 -11.68
CA LYS A 10 -4.92 12.08 -12.41
C LYS A 10 -5.67 11.23 -13.43
N ASN A 11 -7.00 11.28 -13.41
CA ASN A 11 -7.84 10.48 -14.33
C ASN A 11 -7.48 8.98 -14.33
N ASN A 12 -7.20 8.42 -13.15
CA ASN A 12 -6.81 7.02 -12.92
C ASN A 12 -5.45 6.63 -13.52
N GLN A 13 -4.69 7.59 -14.03
CA GLN A 13 -3.34 7.38 -14.55
C GLN A 13 -2.31 7.87 -13.54
N LEU A 14 -1.21 7.12 -13.40
CA LEU A 14 -0.11 7.46 -12.52
C LEU A 14 0.84 8.44 -13.21
N TYR A 15 1.26 9.47 -12.48
CA TYR A 15 2.22 10.46 -12.94
C TYR A 15 3.32 10.65 -11.92
N LYS A 16 4.54 10.88 -12.39
CA LYS A 16 5.63 11.37 -11.54
C LYS A 16 5.46 12.86 -11.32
N ILE A 17 5.65 13.34 -10.09
CA ILE A 17 5.36 14.75 -9.74
C ILE A 17 6.41 15.71 -10.27
N ASP A 18 7.67 15.28 -10.34
CA ASP A 18 8.81 16.14 -10.71
C ASP A 18 8.76 16.63 -12.16
N ASP A 19 8.36 15.77 -13.10
CA ASP A 19 8.34 16.06 -14.53
C ASP A 19 6.94 15.91 -15.16
N ASN A 20 5.95 15.48 -14.38
CA ASN A 20 4.57 15.23 -14.83
C ASN A 20 4.51 14.21 -15.99
N SER A 21 5.51 13.33 -16.09
CA SER A 21 5.50 12.19 -17.01
C SER A 21 4.50 11.14 -16.54
N GLN A 22 3.81 10.52 -17.50
CA GLN A 22 2.94 9.41 -17.23
C GLN A 22 3.78 8.16 -16.98
N VAL A 23 3.45 7.42 -15.93
CA VAL A 23 4.09 6.17 -15.55
C VAL A 23 3.10 5.04 -15.81
N ASP A 24 3.54 3.99 -16.49
CA ASP A 24 2.78 2.75 -16.61
C ASP A 24 2.93 1.97 -15.30
N PRO A 25 1.88 1.81 -14.48
CA PRO A 25 1.96 1.13 -13.20
C PRO A 25 2.41 -0.34 -13.32
N SER A 26 2.26 -0.97 -14.49
CA SER A 26 2.74 -2.34 -14.74
C SER A 26 4.26 -2.47 -14.75
N THR A 27 4.97 -1.34 -14.88
CA THR A 27 6.44 -1.27 -14.79
C THR A 27 6.95 -1.25 -13.35
N LEU A 28 6.07 -1.01 -12.37
CA LEU A 28 6.43 -1.02 -10.96
C LEU A 28 6.51 -2.46 -10.44
N LYS A 29 7.49 -2.76 -9.60
CA LYS A 29 7.60 -4.09 -9.00
C LYS A 29 6.46 -4.30 -8.00
N GLN A 30 5.73 -5.41 -8.15
CA GLN A 30 4.70 -5.80 -7.20
C GLN A 30 5.31 -6.68 -6.10
N LEU A 31 5.32 -6.18 -4.87
CA LEU A 31 5.81 -6.93 -3.71
C LEU A 31 4.62 -7.45 -2.91
N GLN A 32 4.34 -8.74 -3.05
CA GLN A 32 3.30 -9.41 -2.26
C GLN A 32 3.73 -9.55 -0.82
N ILE A 33 2.86 -9.12 0.09
CA ILE A 33 3.11 -9.14 1.54
C ILE A 33 1.94 -9.88 2.19
N ASN A 34 2.20 -11.10 2.64
CA ASN A 34 1.22 -11.91 3.36
C ASN A 34 0.95 -11.31 4.75
N TRP A 35 -0.33 -11.23 5.11
CA TRP A 35 -0.75 -10.77 6.44
C TRP A 35 -0.18 -11.66 7.54
N SER A 36 -0.17 -12.99 7.36
CA SER A 36 0.44 -13.92 8.34
C SER A 36 1.95 -13.74 8.52
N THR A 37 2.66 -13.21 7.52
CA THR A 37 4.09 -12.92 7.62
C THR A 37 4.36 -11.64 8.39
N VAL A 38 3.49 -10.62 8.23
CA VAL A 38 3.59 -9.33 8.91
C VAL A 38 3.18 -9.44 10.38
N GLU A 39 2.12 -10.20 10.67
CA GLU A 39 1.54 -10.33 12.00
C GLU A 39 1.42 -11.82 12.37
N LEU A 40 2.30 -12.24 13.28
CA LEU A 40 2.47 -13.64 13.72
C LEU A 40 1.35 -14.09 14.66
N ALA A 41 0.82 -13.15 15.44
CA ALA A 41 -0.34 -13.26 16.31
C ALA A 41 -0.94 -11.86 16.46
N ASP A 42 -2.17 -11.75 16.94
CA ASP A 42 -2.88 -10.46 17.04
C ASP A 42 -1.99 -9.39 17.70
N GLU A 43 -1.75 -8.31 16.95
CA GLU A 43 -0.88 -7.18 17.32
C GLU A 43 0.60 -7.51 17.58
N GLN A 44 1.05 -8.72 17.24
CA GLN A 44 2.44 -9.16 17.32
C GLN A 44 3.08 -9.18 15.93
N TYR A 45 3.77 -8.09 15.62
CA TYR A 45 4.38 -7.88 14.31
C TYR A 45 5.75 -8.54 14.16
N ASN A 46 6.00 -9.10 12.99
CA ASN A 46 7.29 -9.68 12.61
C ASN A 46 8.29 -8.59 12.23
N GLU A 47 8.93 -7.99 13.24
CA GLU A 47 9.90 -6.90 13.05
C GLU A 47 11.13 -7.33 12.22
N GLU A 48 11.53 -8.60 12.27
CA GLU A 48 12.63 -9.14 11.48
C GLU A 48 12.29 -9.10 9.98
N TYR A 49 11.12 -9.61 9.62
CA TYR A 49 10.63 -9.55 8.24
C TYR A 49 10.50 -8.09 7.76
N LEU A 50 9.92 -7.21 8.57
CA LEU A 50 9.71 -5.82 8.19
C LEU A 50 11.03 -5.03 8.08
N ALA A 51 12.06 -5.40 8.85
CA ALA A 51 13.41 -4.88 8.67
C ALA A 51 14.01 -5.34 7.33
N GLY A 52 13.89 -6.63 6.99
CA GLY A 52 14.35 -7.18 5.71
C GLY A 52 13.62 -6.56 4.50
N LEU A 53 12.31 -6.36 4.60
CA LEU A 53 11.52 -5.66 3.59
C LEU A 53 12.02 -4.23 3.39
N ARG A 54 12.32 -3.51 4.47
CA ARG A 54 12.89 -2.16 4.40
C ARG A 54 14.25 -2.17 3.70
N ASP A 55 15.12 -3.12 4.00
CA ASP A 55 16.45 -3.21 3.38
C ASP A 55 16.34 -3.52 1.88
N GLN A 56 15.41 -4.40 1.48
CA GLN A 56 15.08 -4.65 0.08
C GLN A 56 14.60 -3.37 -0.64
N LEU A 57 13.70 -2.62 -0.02
CA LEU A 57 13.19 -1.36 -0.57
C LEU A 57 14.29 -0.30 -0.68
N LYS A 58 15.21 -0.23 0.28
CA LYS A 58 16.36 0.65 0.22
C LYS A 58 17.30 0.31 -0.93
N ALA A 59 17.56 -0.98 -1.17
CA ALA A 59 18.33 -1.41 -2.33
C ALA A 59 17.65 -1.03 -3.67
N MET A 60 16.32 -1.03 -3.72
CA MET A 60 15.58 -0.56 -4.90
C MET A 60 15.72 0.95 -5.13
N GLU A 61 15.79 1.76 -4.06
CA GLU A 61 16.07 3.20 -4.19
C GLU A 61 17.41 3.46 -4.84
N ASP A 62 18.45 2.74 -4.41
CA ASP A 62 19.80 2.85 -4.97
C ASP A 62 19.84 2.45 -6.46
N ALA A 63 18.92 1.58 -6.89
CA ALA A 63 18.73 1.17 -8.27
C ALA A 63 17.81 2.11 -9.09
N GLY A 64 17.16 3.10 -8.47
CA GLY A 64 16.17 3.96 -9.12
C GLY A 64 14.87 3.25 -9.49
N GLU A 65 14.56 2.14 -8.81
CA GLU A 65 13.36 1.33 -9.03
C GLU A 65 12.26 1.65 -8.01
N PHE A 66 11.00 1.40 -8.39
CA PHE A 66 9.85 1.61 -7.53
C PHE A 66 8.99 0.34 -7.38
N ALA A 67 8.36 0.22 -6.20
CA ALA A 67 7.51 -0.90 -5.83
C ALA A 67 6.10 -0.44 -5.44
N VAL A 68 5.12 -1.27 -5.77
CA VAL A 68 3.79 -1.30 -5.16
C VAL A 68 3.77 -2.42 -4.16
N LEU A 69 3.42 -2.11 -2.91
CA LEU A 69 3.22 -3.12 -1.88
C LEU A 69 1.82 -3.71 -2.06
N VAL A 70 1.73 -5.03 -2.12
CA VAL A 70 0.48 -5.76 -2.39
C VAL A 70 0.12 -6.55 -1.12
N PRO A 71 -0.75 -6.00 -0.25
CA PRO A 71 -1.27 -6.71 0.91
C PRO A 71 -2.04 -7.96 0.47
N VAL A 72 -1.64 -9.13 0.97
CA VAL A 72 -2.30 -10.41 0.69
C VAL A 72 -3.09 -10.86 1.92
N VAL A 73 -4.40 -11.03 1.73
CA VAL A 73 -5.32 -11.55 2.75
C VAL A 73 -5.22 -13.07 2.77
N ASP A 74 -4.29 -13.60 3.55
CA ASP A 74 -4.04 -15.05 3.72
C ASP A 74 -4.54 -15.61 5.07
N LYS A 75 -5.19 -14.76 5.88
CA LYS A 75 -5.95 -15.14 7.09
C LYS A 75 -7.43 -14.75 6.91
N PRO A 76 -8.37 -15.31 7.71
CA PRO A 76 -9.78 -14.96 7.64
C PRO A 76 -10.04 -13.46 7.84
N LEU A 77 -10.92 -12.89 7.01
CA LEU A 77 -11.26 -11.45 6.99
C LEU A 77 -12.79 -11.25 6.89
N GLU A 78 -13.51 -11.94 7.76
CA GLU A 78 -14.98 -12.00 7.76
C GLU A 78 -15.60 -11.04 8.78
N THR A 79 -14.89 -10.77 9.89
CA THR A 79 -15.36 -9.90 10.97
C THR A 79 -14.76 -8.49 10.91
N ALA A 80 -15.40 -7.54 11.59
CA ALA A 80 -14.86 -6.19 11.74
C ALA A 80 -13.52 -6.18 12.49
N GLU A 81 -13.39 -7.01 13.52
CA GLU A 81 -12.14 -7.19 14.28
C GLU A 81 -10.99 -7.70 13.41
N GLN A 82 -11.24 -8.71 12.56
CA GLN A 82 -10.24 -9.20 11.60
C GLN A 82 -9.86 -8.12 10.57
N THR A 83 -10.83 -7.31 10.15
CA THR A 83 -10.59 -6.18 9.25
C THR A 83 -9.68 -5.14 9.91
N GLU A 84 -9.93 -4.82 11.18
CA GLU A 84 -9.11 -3.90 11.96
C GLU A 84 -7.68 -4.42 12.16
N LEU A 85 -7.52 -5.70 12.51
CA LEU A 85 -6.20 -6.33 12.64
C LEU A 85 -5.42 -6.29 11.31
N PHE A 86 -6.07 -6.58 10.19
CA PHE A 86 -5.47 -6.45 8.86
C PHE A 86 -5.00 -5.02 8.59
N ILE A 87 -5.87 -4.03 8.79
CA ILE A 87 -5.52 -2.61 8.57
C ILE A 87 -4.36 -2.20 9.49
N ASN A 88 -4.35 -2.64 10.75
CA ASN A 88 -3.29 -2.33 11.71
C ASN A 88 -1.95 -2.95 11.31
N ALA A 89 -1.94 -4.20 10.83
CA ALA A 89 -0.74 -4.86 10.33
C ALA A 89 -0.11 -4.10 9.15
N PHE A 90 -0.93 -3.63 8.20
CA PHE A 90 -0.42 -2.88 7.06
C PHE A 90 -0.13 -1.41 7.37
N ASN A 91 -0.79 -0.81 8.35
CA ASN A 91 -0.41 0.49 8.90
C ASN A 91 0.97 0.41 9.60
N HIS A 92 1.23 -0.69 10.32
CA HIS A 92 2.55 -0.93 10.93
C HIS A 92 3.63 -1.17 9.87
N THR A 93 3.29 -1.92 8.81
CA THR A 93 4.15 -2.09 7.62
C THR A 93 4.49 -0.74 6.99
N ALA A 94 3.47 0.09 6.72
CA ALA A 94 3.60 1.44 6.19
C ALA A 94 4.50 2.33 7.05
N ARG A 95 4.40 2.22 8.38
CA ARG A 95 5.28 2.91 9.33
C ARG A 95 6.72 2.46 9.21
N ARG A 96 6.99 1.17 9.00
CA ARG A 96 8.36 0.64 8.93
C ARG A 96 9.08 1.07 7.67
N VAL A 97 8.36 1.18 6.56
CA VAL A 97 8.90 1.54 5.23
C VAL A 97 8.68 3.01 4.87
N LYS A 98 8.18 3.84 5.81
CA LYS A 98 7.82 5.26 5.57
C LYS A 98 8.93 6.15 5.04
N ASP A 99 10.18 5.74 5.25
CA ASP A 99 11.37 6.46 4.80
C ASP A 99 11.94 5.86 3.51
N CYS A 100 11.23 4.93 2.88
CA CYS A 100 11.64 4.31 1.63
C CYS A 100 11.06 5.01 0.41
N ALA A 101 11.90 5.73 -0.36
CA ALA A 101 11.49 6.48 -1.54
C ALA A 101 11.08 5.57 -2.72
N SER A 102 11.50 4.30 -2.72
CA SER A 102 11.11 3.32 -3.72
C SER A 102 9.65 2.86 -3.57
N VAL A 103 8.97 3.17 -2.47
CA VAL A 103 7.56 2.77 -2.28
C VAL A 103 6.64 3.77 -2.97
N ALA A 104 6.04 3.36 -4.08
CA ALA A 104 5.02 4.14 -4.77
C ALA A 104 3.69 4.17 -3.99
N GLY A 105 3.37 3.06 -3.31
CA GLY A 105 2.23 2.96 -2.43
C GLY A 105 1.70 1.54 -2.30
N PHE A 106 0.39 1.41 -2.09
CA PHE A 106 -0.27 0.14 -1.74
C PHE A 106 -1.37 -0.22 -2.73
N GLU A 107 -1.45 -1.50 -3.07
CA GLU A 107 -2.65 -2.07 -3.65
C GLU A 107 -3.73 -2.25 -2.57
N LEU A 108 -4.99 -2.01 -2.94
CA LEU A 108 -6.13 -2.34 -2.10
C LEU A 108 -6.59 -3.77 -2.39
N PRO A 109 -6.59 -4.67 -1.40
CA PRO A 109 -7.06 -6.05 -1.57
C PRO A 109 -8.50 -6.13 -2.06
N GLU A 110 -8.78 -7.11 -2.91
CA GLU A 110 -10.12 -7.40 -3.42
C GLU A 110 -11.16 -7.59 -2.28
N ALA A 111 -10.72 -8.18 -1.16
CA ALA A 111 -11.55 -8.38 0.01
C ALA A 111 -12.05 -7.07 0.63
N LEU A 112 -11.25 -5.99 0.60
CA LEU A 112 -11.63 -4.69 1.16
C LEU A 112 -12.55 -3.91 0.23
N ILE A 113 -12.23 -3.89 -1.06
CA ILE A 113 -12.97 -3.11 -2.07
C ILE A 113 -14.34 -3.72 -2.41
N SER A 114 -14.56 -5.00 -2.09
CA SER A 114 -15.85 -5.68 -2.30
C SER A 114 -17.05 -4.97 -1.66
N LYS A 115 -16.80 -4.15 -0.63
CA LYS A 115 -17.80 -3.36 0.10
C LYS A 115 -17.89 -1.90 -0.36
N GLY A 116 -17.15 -1.50 -1.39
CA GLY A 116 -17.11 -0.13 -1.92
C GLY A 116 -15.96 0.71 -1.37
N PHE A 117 -16.00 2.01 -1.68
CA PHE A 117 -14.95 3.00 -1.34
C PHE A 117 -15.48 4.21 -0.56
N GLU A 118 -16.76 4.18 -0.19
CA GLU A 118 -17.40 5.26 0.58
C GLU A 118 -16.88 5.26 2.02
N ALA A 119 -16.97 6.40 2.71
CA ALA A 119 -16.54 6.52 4.10
C ALA A 119 -17.21 5.46 4.99
N GLY A 120 -16.44 4.82 5.87
CA GLY A 120 -16.88 3.70 6.72
C GLY A 120 -16.92 2.34 6.02
N THR A 121 -16.39 2.23 4.80
CA THR A 121 -16.09 0.94 4.16
C THR A 121 -14.65 0.51 4.45
N PRO A 122 -14.33 -0.79 4.47
CA PRO A 122 -12.97 -1.24 4.78
C PRO A 122 -11.88 -0.69 3.87
N ALA A 123 -12.17 -0.45 2.59
CA ALA A 123 -11.21 0.17 1.67
C ALA A 123 -10.94 1.63 2.04
N ALA A 124 -11.98 2.39 2.39
CA ALA A 124 -11.83 3.77 2.89
C ALA A 124 -11.05 3.79 4.21
N ASP A 125 -11.41 2.93 5.17
CA ASP A 125 -10.76 2.85 6.48
C ASP A 125 -9.27 2.51 6.35
N PHE A 126 -8.91 1.60 5.44
CA PHE A 126 -7.51 1.28 5.13
C PHE A 126 -6.76 2.52 4.62
N MET A 127 -7.31 3.19 3.61
CA MET A 127 -6.69 4.37 3.00
C MET A 127 -6.54 5.52 4.00
N GLU A 128 -7.58 5.78 4.79
CA GLU A 128 -7.61 6.84 5.80
C GLU A 128 -6.59 6.56 6.91
N THR A 129 -6.56 5.32 7.42
CA THR A 129 -5.63 4.93 8.49
C THR A 129 -4.17 5.15 8.09
N LEU A 130 -3.79 4.69 6.89
CA LEU A 130 -2.43 4.88 6.39
C LEU A 130 -2.16 6.37 6.11
N ALA A 131 -3.11 7.09 5.51
CA ALA A 131 -2.93 8.50 5.14
C ALA A 131 -2.66 9.44 6.33
N ILE A 132 -3.14 9.12 7.54
CA ILE A 132 -2.90 9.94 8.75
C ILE A 132 -1.41 10.23 8.94
N LYS A 133 -0.54 9.21 8.74
CA LYS A 133 0.91 9.34 8.92
C LYS A 133 1.70 9.16 7.62
N HIS A 134 1.06 8.65 6.58
CA HIS A 134 1.69 8.19 5.34
C HIS A 134 0.97 8.68 4.08
N ALA A 135 0.57 9.96 4.09
CA ALA A 135 -0.14 10.61 2.98
C ALA A 135 0.61 10.63 1.63
N GLN A 136 1.88 10.21 1.57
CA GLN A 136 2.65 10.15 0.33
C GLN A 136 2.32 8.96 -0.57
N TYR A 137 1.64 7.94 -0.05
CA TYR A 137 1.36 6.72 -0.81
C TYR A 137 0.18 6.89 -1.77
N VAL A 138 0.35 6.35 -2.96
CA VAL A 138 -0.72 6.15 -3.94
C VAL A 138 -1.42 4.82 -3.68
N TYR A 139 -2.72 4.76 -3.93
CA TYR A 139 -3.49 3.51 -3.86
C TYR A 139 -3.76 2.97 -5.27
N PHE A 140 -3.61 1.64 -5.40
CA PHE A 140 -3.78 0.91 -6.64
C PHE A 140 -4.93 -0.08 -6.53
N VAL A 141 -5.67 -0.27 -7.62
CA VAL A 141 -6.67 -1.32 -7.79
C VAL A 141 -6.61 -1.86 -9.20
N LYS A 142 -7.06 -3.10 -9.39
CA LYS A 142 -7.21 -3.65 -10.74
C LYS A 142 -8.29 -2.87 -11.50
N ALA A 143 -8.04 -2.58 -12.78
CA ALA A 143 -8.85 -1.67 -13.60
C ALA A 143 -10.37 -1.94 -13.62
N ALA A 144 -10.81 -3.18 -13.38
CA ALA A 144 -12.24 -3.53 -13.34
C ALA A 144 -13.01 -2.95 -12.14
N GLN A 145 -12.33 -2.39 -11.13
CA GLN A 145 -12.89 -2.06 -9.82
C GLN A 145 -12.61 -0.61 -9.37
N ALA A 146 -12.03 0.23 -10.24
CA ALA A 146 -11.55 1.56 -9.86
C ALA A 146 -12.61 2.66 -9.76
N PRO A 147 -12.74 3.35 -8.61
CA PRO A 147 -13.36 4.66 -8.55
C PRO A 147 -12.44 5.72 -9.17
N LYS A 148 -12.91 6.97 -9.29
CA LYS A 148 -12.09 8.08 -9.79
C LYS A 148 -10.91 8.37 -8.85
N ASN A 149 -9.74 8.64 -9.42
CA ASN A 149 -8.49 9.04 -8.74
C ASN A 149 -7.77 7.95 -7.95
N ILE A 150 -8.05 6.67 -8.23
CA ILE A 150 -7.22 5.54 -7.80
C ILE A 150 -6.42 5.04 -9.01
N ALA A 151 -5.13 4.74 -8.83
CA ALA A 151 -4.29 4.26 -9.91
C ALA A 151 -4.73 2.84 -10.33
N THR A 152 -4.76 2.59 -11.63
CA THR A 152 -5.08 1.26 -12.17
C THR A 152 -3.90 0.67 -12.91
N TYR A 153 -3.70 -0.63 -12.74
CA TYR A 153 -2.81 -1.44 -13.57
C TYR A 153 -3.59 -2.57 -14.25
#